data_AF-A0A9D1Z883-F1
#
_entry.id   AF-A0A9D1Z883-F1
#
_cell.length_a   1.000
_cell.length_b   1.000
_cell.length_c   1.000
_cell.angle_alpha   90.00
_cell.angle_beta   90.00
_cell.angle_gamma   90.00
#
_symmetry.space_group_name_H-M   'P 1'
#
loop_
_entity.id
_entity.type
_entity.pdbx_description
1 polymer ?
#
loop_
_entity_poly.entity_id
_entity_poly.type
_entity_poly.pdbx_seq_one_letter_code
_entity_poly.pdbx_strand_id
1 'polypeptide(L)'
;MNCSNCGKEGAERLVRKGEEELYLCKECYERLLAAAACGADADELFSEPRCPECGCTYGDYMKSGLLGCPECYRVFGGELMPEILRIQGKTVHTGKQPLGNGKLFELTEERERLRKELERAIRERRMSDAERINRDIRAISRIILRGDFGEADDPQ
;
A
#
# COMPACT_ATOMS: atom_id res chain seq x y z
N MET A 1 -17.01 8.53 -12.05
CA MET A 1 -18.19 8.24 -11.21
C MET A 1 -17.84 7.06 -10.30
N ASN A 2 -18.21 7.12 -9.02
CA ASN A 2 -17.79 6.15 -8.02
C ASN A 2 -18.80 5.00 -7.94
N CYS A 3 -18.30 3.80 -7.65
CA CYS A 3 -19.13 2.62 -7.45
C CYS A 3 -19.92 2.76 -6.15
N SER A 4 -21.25 2.68 -6.21
CA SER A 4 -22.16 2.71 -5.05
C SER A 4 -21.95 1.54 -4.09
N ASN A 5 -21.29 0.45 -4.52
CA ASN A 5 -21.00 -0.70 -3.67
C ASN A 5 -19.62 -0.65 -3.01
N CYS A 6 -18.55 -0.33 -3.76
CA CYS A 6 -17.18 -0.37 -3.25
C CYS A 6 -16.50 0.99 -3.12
N GLY A 7 -17.18 2.09 -3.46
CA GLY A 7 -16.66 3.45 -3.36
C GLY A 7 -15.55 3.83 -4.36
N LYS A 8 -14.96 2.86 -5.07
CA LYS A 8 -13.86 3.08 -6.03
C LYS A 8 -14.34 3.80 -7.28
N GLU A 9 -13.44 4.57 -7.91
CA GLU A 9 -13.67 5.15 -9.24
C GLU A 9 -13.80 4.06 -10.30
N GLY A 10 -14.59 4.32 -11.35
CA GLY A 10 -14.78 3.38 -12.47
C GLY A 10 -16.13 2.65 -12.45
N ALA A 11 -17.18 3.33 -11.97
CA ALA A 11 -18.54 2.83 -12.17
C ALA A 11 -18.95 3.01 -13.64
N GLU A 12 -19.36 1.92 -14.27
CA GLU A 12 -19.73 1.86 -15.69
C GLU A 12 -21.14 1.27 -15.91
N ARG A 13 -21.67 0.55 -14.91
CA ARG A 13 -22.93 -0.20 -15.03
C ARG A 13 -23.98 0.38 -14.10
N LEU A 14 -25.20 0.52 -14.60
CA LEU A 14 -26.35 0.98 -13.82
C LEU A 14 -27.23 -0.21 -13.44
N VAL A 15 -27.62 -0.29 -12.17
CA VAL A 15 -28.56 -1.30 -11.65
C VAL A 15 -29.67 -0.62 -10.88
N ARG A 16 -30.90 -1.13 -11.01
CA ARG A 16 -32.05 -0.67 -10.22
C ARG A 16 -32.34 -1.64 -9.08
N LYS A 17 -32.38 -1.14 -7.85
CA LYS A 17 -32.83 -1.88 -6.66
C LYS A 17 -34.10 -1.20 -6.15
N GLY A 18 -35.27 -1.70 -6.57
CA GLY A 18 -36.53 -0.99 -6.34
C GLY A 18 -36.57 0.33 -7.11
N GLU A 19 -36.67 1.45 -6.39
CA GLU A 19 -36.69 2.82 -6.94
C GLU A 19 -35.30 3.49 -6.99
N GLU A 20 -34.27 2.89 -6.37
CA GLU A 20 -32.92 3.46 -6.32
C GLU A 20 -32.07 3.03 -7.53
N GLU A 21 -31.37 4.00 -8.13
CA GLU A 21 -30.40 3.80 -9.22
C GLU A 21 -28.97 3.74 -8.66
N LEU A 22 -28.33 2.57 -8.77
CA LEU A 22 -26.98 2.30 -8.28
C LEU A 22 -25.98 2.16 -9.43
N TYR A 23 -24.83 2.80 -9.30
CA TYR A 23 -23.75 2.74 -10.28
C TYR A 23 -22.66 1.79 -9.79
N LEU A 24 -22.32 0.75 -10.56
CA LEU A 24 -21.38 -0.30 -10.16
C LEU A 24 -20.18 -0.40 -11.12
N CYS A 25 -19.01 -0.72 -10.57
CA CYS A 25 -17.86 -1.11 -11.37
C CYS A 25 -18.02 -2.53 -11.93
N LYS A 26 -17.20 -2.88 -12.93
CA LYS A 26 -17.20 -4.21 -13.56
C LYS A 26 -17.17 -5.35 -12.53
N GLU A 27 -16.26 -5.27 -11.57
CA GLU A 27 -16.07 -6.30 -10.53
C GLU A 27 -17.30 -6.45 -9.62
N CYS A 28 -17.90 -5.34 -9.19
CA CYS A 28 -19.08 -5.37 -8.32
C CYS A 28 -20.32 -5.90 -9.04
N TYR A 29 -20.48 -5.55 -10.33
CA TYR A 29 -21.59 -6.06 -11.13
C TYR A 29 -21.45 -7.55 -11.44
N GLU A 30 -20.24 -8.05 -11.70
CA GLU A 30 -19.98 -9.49 -11.89
C GLU A 30 -20.32 -10.29 -10.62
N ARG A 31 -19.99 -9.76 -9.44
CA ARG A 31 -20.39 -10.36 -8.16
C ARG A 31 -21.91 -10.38 -7.99
N LEU A 32 -22.61 -9.31 -8.38
CA LEU A 32 -24.07 -9.23 -8.32
C LEU A 32 -24.73 -10.29 -9.19
N LEU A 33 -24.26 -10.45 -10.43
CA LEU A 33 -24.75 -11.49 -11.33
C LEU A 33 -24.51 -12.89 -10.77
N ALA A 34 -23.33 -13.13 -10.19
CA ALA A 34 -23.02 -14.41 -9.57
C ALA A 34 -23.97 -14.73 -8.40
N ALA A 35 -24.24 -13.77 -7.50
CA ALA A 35 -25.19 -13.97 -6.40
C ALA A 35 -26.62 -14.23 -6.89
N ALA A 36 -27.08 -13.49 -7.91
CA ALA A 36 -28.39 -13.67 -8.51
C ALA A 36 -28.56 -15.06 -9.14
N ALA A 37 -27.51 -15.62 -9.75
CA ALA A 37 -27.52 -16.96 -10.32
C ALA A 37 -27.59 -18.07 -9.24
N CYS A 38 -27.05 -17.80 -8.05
CA CYS A 38 -26.98 -18.76 -6.94
C CYS A 38 -28.20 -18.72 -5.99
N GLY A 39 -29.16 -17.82 -6.22
CA GLY A 39 -30.31 -17.64 -5.34
C GLY A 39 -29.96 -17.02 -3.98
N ALA A 40 -28.82 -16.34 -3.87
CA ALA A 40 -28.45 -15.59 -2.67
C ALA A 40 -29.21 -14.26 -2.62
N ASP A 41 -29.60 -13.83 -1.42
CA ASP A 41 -30.31 -12.56 -1.24
C ASP A 41 -29.44 -11.40 -1.72
N ALA A 42 -29.99 -10.60 -2.64
CA ALA A 42 -29.29 -9.46 -3.23
C ALA A 42 -28.83 -8.43 -2.17
N ASP A 43 -29.44 -8.44 -0.97
CA ASP A 43 -29.07 -7.58 0.15
C ASP A 43 -27.68 -7.89 0.73
N GLU A 44 -27.22 -9.14 0.71
CA GLU A 44 -25.86 -9.46 1.21
C GLU A 44 -24.76 -8.87 0.32
N LEU A 45 -25.05 -8.68 -0.97
CA LEU A 45 -24.08 -8.19 -1.93
C LEU A 45 -23.79 -6.69 -1.83
N PHE A 46 -24.73 -5.95 -1.24
CA PHE A 46 -24.58 -4.53 -0.92
C PHE A 46 -24.28 -4.30 0.57
N SER A 47 -24.12 -5.38 1.34
CA SER A 47 -23.76 -5.25 2.75
C SER A 47 -22.30 -4.87 2.86
N GLU A 48 -22.03 -3.78 3.59
CA GLU A 48 -20.67 -3.34 3.86
C GLU A 48 -19.89 -4.48 4.53
N PRO A 49 -18.64 -4.75 4.11
CA PRO A 49 -17.82 -5.77 4.74
C PRO A 49 -17.68 -5.49 6.24
N ARG A 50 -17.94 -6.51 7.05
CA ARG A 50 -17.83 -6.46 8.52
C ARG A 50 -16.66 -7.29 8.99
N CYS A 51 -16.02 -6.85 10.06
CA CYS A 51 -15.02 -7.67 10.73
C CYS A 51 -15.69 -8.91 11.36
N PRO A 52 -15.17 -10.12 11.14
CA PRO A 52 -15.75 -11.35 11.66
C PRO A 52 -15.63 -11.47 13.19
N GLU A 53 -14.67 -10.77 13.81
CA GLU A 53 -14.41 -10.86 15.25
C GLU A 53 -15.26 -9.87 16.07
N CYS A 54 -15.40 -8.63 15.62
CA CYS A 54 -16.09 -7.58 16.39
C CYS A 54 -17.24 -6.91 15.67
N GLY A 55 -17.53 -7.27 14.41
CA GLY A 55 -18.62 -6.71 13.63
C GLY A 55 -18.41 -5.27 13.13
N CYS A 56 -17.25 -4.65 13.42
CA CYS A 56 -16.90 -3.30 12.95
C CYS A 56 -17.06 -3.22 11.42
N THR A 57 -17.72 -2.19 10.87
CA THR A 57 -17.68 -1.87 9.42
C THR A 57 -16.63 -0.80 9.13
N TYR A 58 -16.24 -0.66 7.86
CA TYR A 58 -15.42 0.48 7.44
C TYR A 58 -16.16 1.82 7.60
N GLY A 59 -17.48 1.85 7.42
CA GLY A 59 -18.30 3.03 7.67
C GLY A 59 -18.26 3.49 9.13
N ASP A 60 -18.23 2.56 10.08
CA ASP A 60 -18.08 2.85 11.50
C ASP A 60 -16.71 3.47 11.82
N TYR A 61 -15.65 2.96 11.19
CA TYR A 61 -14.31 3.56 11.27
C TYR A 61 -14.29 4.99 10.71
N MET A 62 -14.93 5.23 9.56
CA MET A 62 -14.97 6.57 8.97
C MET A 62 -15.67 7.60 9.86
N LYS A 63 -16.68 7.18 10.61
CA LYS A 63 -17.42 8.06 11.55
C LYS A 63 -16.69 8.26 12.88
N SER A 64 -16.10 7.19 13.42
CA SER A 64 -15.52 7.20 14.77
C SER A 64 -14.00 7.44 14.80
N GLY A 65 -13.30 7.18 13.69
CA GLY A 65 -11.84 7.13 13.58
C GLY A 65 -11.20 5.93 14.29
N LEU A 66 -11.99 5.00 14.83
CA LEU A 66 -11.50 3.92 15.68
C LEU A 66 -11.86 2.53 15.10
N LEU A 67 -10.92 1.60 15.22
CA LEU A 67 -11.13 0.19 14.89
C LEU A 67 -11.40 -0.61 16.18
N GLY A 68 -12.25 -1.63 16.08
CA GLY A 68 -12.71 -2.39 17.25
C GLY A 68 -11.76 -3.49 17.73
N CYS A 69 -11.01 -4.15 16.83
CA CYS A 69 -10.09 -5.23 17.18
C CYS A 69 -8.91 -5.33 16.17
N PRO A 70 -7.87 -6.13 16.46
CA PRO A 70 -6.73 -6.30 15.54
C PRO A 70 -7.11 -6.83 14.17
N GLU A 71 -8.13 -7.69 14.07
CA GLU A 71 -8.57 -8.27 12.80
C GLU A 71 -9.16 -7.20 11.85
N CYS A 72 -9.70 -6.09 12.38
CA CYS A 72 -10.16 -4.97 11.55
C CYS A 72 -9.02 -4.42 10.65
N TYR A 73 -7.73 -4.51 11.06
CA TYR A 73 -6.60 -4.11 10.21
C TYR A 73 -6.35 -5.05 9.03
N ARG A 74 -6.62 -6.36 9.17
CA ARG A 74 -6.52 -7.32 8.07
C ARG A 74 -7.68 -7.16 7.10
N VAL A 75 -8.90 -7.07 7.62
CA VAL A 75 -10.12 -7.00 6.80
C VAL A 75 -10.15 -5.71 5.97
N PHE A 76 -9.90 -4.56 6.60
CA PHE A 76 -9.97 -3.26 5.93
C PHE A 76 -8.63 -2.74 5.44
N GLY A 77 -7.57 -3.55 5.49
CA GLY A 77 -6.20 -3.10 5.21
C GLY A 77 -6.05 -2.39 3.86
N GLY A 78 -6.74 -2.85 2.82
CA GLY A 78 -6.70 -2.23 1.50
C GLY A 78 -7.24 -0.79 1.46
N GLU A 79 -8.26 -0.49 2.26
CA GLU A 79 -8.91 0.82 2.33
C GLU A 79 -8.30 1.70 3.43
N LEU A 80 -7.77 1.08 4.49
CA LEU A 80 -7.05 1.76 5.56
C LEU A 80 -5.67 2.26 5.12
N MET A 81 -4.97 1.51 4.26
CA MET A 81 -3.57 1.82 3.98
C MET A 81 -3.34 3.19 3.30
N PRO A 82 -4.14 3.61 2.31
CA PRO A 82 -4.04 4.96 1.75
C PRO A 82 -4.29 6.04 2.80
N GLU A 83 -5.26 5.83 3.68
CA GLU A 83 -5.63 6.77 4.76
C GLU A 83 -4.52 6.89 5.81
N ILE A 84 -3.97 5.76 6.25
CA ILE A 84 -2.84 5.72 7.18
C ILE A 84 -1.62 6.40 6.56
N LEU A 85 -1.34 6.14 5.29
CA LEU A 85 -0.23 6.79 4.58
C LEU A 85 -0.44 8.31 4.49
N ARG A 86 -1.68 8.77 4.26
CA ARG A 86 -2.02 10.20 4.24
C ARG A 86 -1.77 10.87 5.59
N ILE A 87 -2.12 10.21 6.70
CA ILE A 87 -1.96 10.76 8.06
C ILE A 87 -0.51 10.68 8.54
N GLN A 88 0.13 9.53 8.35
CA GLN A 88 1.46 9.24 8.91
C GLN A 88 2.62 9.56 7.96
N GLY A 89 2.35 9.76 6.67
CA GLY A 89 3.33 10.08 5.63
C GLY A 89 4.19 8.90 5.18
N LYS A 90 4.48 7.94 6.06
CA LYS A 90 5.26 6.72 5.76
C LYS A 90 4.65 5.50 6.43
N THR A 91 4.67 4.37 5.74
CA THR A 91 4.21 3.07 6.28
C THR A 91 5.29 2.31 7.03
N VAL A 92 6.53 2.76 6.96
CA VAL A 92 7.69 2.11 7.61
C VAL A 92 8.43 3.15 8.45
N HIS A 93 8.55 2.86 9.76
CA HIS A 93 9.39 3.65 10.65
C HIS A 93 10.86 3.30 10.43
N THR A 94 11.67 4.29 10.05
CA THR A 94 13.11 4.10 9.79
C THR A 94 14.00 4.43 10.99
N GLY A 95 13.44 4.72 12.17
CA GLY A 95 14.18 5.10 13.38
C GLY A 95 14.32 6.61 13.59
N LYS A 96 14.94 7.02 14.70
CA LYS A 96 15.34 8.42 14.97
C LYS A 96 16.64 8.75 14.23
N GLN A 97 16.64 9.85 13.50
CA GLN A 97 17.80 10.33 12.74
C GLN A 97 18.61 11.34 13.58
N PRO A 98 19.88 11.05 13.92
CA PRO A 98 20.75 12.07 14.50
C PRO A 98 21.11 13.11 13.42
N LEU A 99 20.96 14.39 13.77
CA LEU A 99 21.42 15.53 12.97
C LEU A 99 22.95 15.40 12.81
N GLY A 100 23.44 15.19 11.59
CA GLY A 100 24.89 15.12 11.29
C GLY A 100 25.32 13.99 10.33
N ASN A 101 24.52 12.93 10.16
CA ASN A 101 24.91 11.77 9.33
C ASN A 101 24.02 11.55 8.09
N GLY A 102 23.56 12.62 7.45
CA GLY A 102 22.72 12.54 6.24
C GLY A 102 23.37 11.74 5.12
N LYS A 103 24.67 11.95 4.89
CA LYS A 103 25.46 11.24 3.86
C LYS A 103 25.51 9.72 4.07
N LEU A 104 25.72 9.28 5.31
CA LEU A 104 25.73 7.86 5.65
C LEU A 104 24.36 7.23 5.38
N PHE A 105 23.29 7.95 5.69
CA PHE A 105 21.93 7.49 5.41
C PHE A 105 21.68 7.38 3.90
N GLU A 106 21.98 8.42 3.12
CA GLU A 106 21.86 8.41 1.65
C GLU A 106 22.60 7.22 1.04
N LEU A 107 23.85 6.99 1.46
CA LEU A 107 24.64 5.86 1.00
C LEU A 107 24.03 4.51 1.41
N THR A 108 23.46 4.42 2.61
CA THR A 108 22.82 3.19 3.09
C THR A 108 21.54 2.90 2.30
N GLU A 109 20.70 3.92 2.07
CA GLU A 109 19.47 3.81 1.29
C GLU A 109 19.78 3.43 -0.17
N GLU A 110 20.76 4.09 -0.78
CA GLU A 110 21.22 3.79 -2.13
C GLU A 110 21.75 2.35 -2.25
N ARG A 111 22.50 1.87 -1.25
CA ARG A 111 22.95 0.47 -1.20
C ARG A 111 21.77 -0.51 -1.16
N GLU A 112 20.73 -0.23 -0.37
CA GLU A 112 19.55 -1.09 -0.31
C GLU A 112 18.73 -1.04 -1.62
N ARG A 113 18.66 0.12 -2.27
CA ARG A 113 18.06 0.26 -3.61
C ARG A 113 18.77 -0.63 -4.64
N LEU A 114 20.10 -0.55 -4.68
CA LEU A 114 20.93 -1.36 -5.58
C LEU A 114 20.82 -2.86 -5.28
N ARG A 115 20.70 -3.27 -4.01
CA ARG A 115 20.45 -4.68 -3.64
C ARG A 115 19.16 -5.22 -4.25
N LYS A 116 18.06 -4.46 -4.18
CA LYS A 116 16.78 -4.84 -4.81
C LYS A 116 16.90 -4.89 -6.33
N GLU A 117 17.68 -3.99 -6.93
CA GLU A 117 17.92 -3.98 -8.38
C GLU A 117 18.78 -5.17 -8.83
N LEU A 118 19.77 -5.55 -8.03
CA LEU A 118 20.60 -6.73 -8.25
C LEU A 118 19.74 -8.00 -8.28
N GLU A 119 18.87 -8.19 -7.30
CA GLU A 119 17.96 -9.33 -7.25
C GLU A 119 17.06 -9.40 -8.50
N ARG A 120 16.59 -8.24 -8.98
CA ARG A 120 15.79 -8.14 -10.21
C ARG A 120 16.62 -8.51 -11.44
N ALA A 121 17.83 -7.99 -11.57
CA ALA A 121 18.73 -8.29 -12.69
C ALA A 121 19.09 -9.78 -12.76
N ILE A 122 19.33 -10.43 -11.61
CA ILE A 122 19.55 -11.88 -11.54
C ILE A 122 18.31 -12.65 -12.00
N ARG A 123 17.12 -12.27 -11.52
CA ARG A 123 15.85 -12.91 -11.89
C ARG A 123 15.58 -12.82 -13.39
N GLU A 124 15.89 -11.69 -14.00
CA GLU A 124 15.74 -11.40 -15.43
C GLU A 124 16.94 -11.92 -16.27
N ARG A 125 17.91 -12.59 -15.66
CA ARG A 125 19.16 -13.09 -16.29
C ARG A 125 20.01 -12.01 -16.97
N ARG A 126 19.92 -10.75 -16.52
CA ARG A 126 20.76 -9.63 -16.97
C ARG A 126 22.09 -9.61 -16.22
N MET A 127 22.98 -10.56 -16.56
CA MET A 127 24.22 -10.80 -15.81
C MET A 127 25.22 -9.62 -15.87
N SER A 128 25.34 -8.95 -17.01
CA SER A 128 26.21 -7.76 -17.15
C SER A 128 25.77 -6.62 -16.23
N ASP A 129 24.46 -6.38 -16.12
CA ASP A 129 23.91 -5.41 -15.18
C ASP A 129 24.14 -5.84 -13.72
N ALA A 130 23.93 -7.13 -13.41
CA ALA A 130 24.17 -7.66 -12.08
C ALA A 130 25.64 -7.49 -11.64
N GLU A 131 26.61 -7.64 -12.55
CA GLU A 131 28.03 -7.38 -12.26
C GLU A 131 28.31 -5.90 -12.01
N ARG A 132 27.75 -5.00 -12.83
CA ARG A 132 27.85 -3.55 -12.62
C ARG A 132 27.28 -3.14 -11.26
N ILE A 133 26.04 -3.56 -10.97
CA ILE A 133 25.35 -3.24 -9.71
C ILE A 133 26.14 -3.79 -8.50
N ASN A 134 26.70 -5.01 -8.60
CA ASN A 134 27.55 -5.56 -7.54
C ASN A 134 28.81 -4.73 -7.29
N ARG A 135 29.45 -4.19 -8.33
CA ARG A 135 30.60 -3.28 -8.17
C ARG A 135 30.20 -2.01 -7.44
N ASP A 136 29.05 -1.44 -7.79
CA ASP A 136 28.53 -0.21 -7.19
C ASP A 136 28.17 -0.42 -5.70
N ILE A 137 27.52 -1.55 -5.36
CA ILE A 137 27.26 -1.94 -3.97
C ILE A 137 28.55 -2.07 -3.16
N ARG A 138 29.60 -2.68 -3.75
CA ARG A 138 30.90 -2.82 -3.09
C ARG A 138 31.59 -1.48 -2.88
N ALA A 139 31.47 -0.56 -3.84
CA ALA A 139 32.03 0.79 -3.72
C ALA A 139 31.35 1.57 -2.57
N ILE A 140 30.02 1.56 -2.52
CA ILE A 140 29.25 2.21 -1.45
C ILE A 140 29.56 1.57 -0.09
N SER A 141 29.61 0.24 -0.02
CA SER A 141 29.94 -0.47 1.23
C SER A 141 31.33 -0.10 1.74
N ARG A 142 32.29 0.15 0.84
CA ARG A 142 33.63 0.62 1.20
C ARG A 142 33.62 2.03 1.78
N ILE A 143 32.85 2.95 1.20
CA ILE A 143 32.70 4.32 1.70
C ILE A 143 32.10 4.29 3.12
N ILE A 144 31.04 3.50 3.31
CA ILE A 144 30.40 3.30 4.62
C ILE A 144 31.38 2.75 5.66
N LEU A 145 32.17 1.73 5.30
CA LEU A 145 33.14 1.09 6.20
C LEU A 145 34.30 2.01 6.58
N ARG A 146 34.73 2.91 5.68
CA ARG A 146 35.83 3.84 5.95
C ARG A 146 35.44 5.05 6.78
N GLY A 147 34.16 5.36 6.85
CA GLY A 147 33.70 6.57 7.52
C GLY A 147 33.97 7.86 6.75
N ASP A 148 34.27 7.75 5.44
CA ASP A 148 34.55 8.88 4.54
C ASP A 148 33.23 9.57 4.14
N PHE A 149 32.51 10.09 5.12
CA PHE A 149 31.30 10.89 4.94
C PHE A 149 31.73 12.35 4.91
N GLY A 150 32.34 12.79 3.79
CA GLY A 150 32.89 14.15 3.65
C GLY A 150 32.01 15.19 4.35
N GLU A 151 32.65 16.05 5.16
CA GLU A 151 32.01 17.06 5.98
C GLU A 151 30.93 17.78 5.17
N ALA A 152 29.68 17.71 5.62
CA ALA A 152 28.64 18.54 5.06
C ALA A 152 28.95 19.97 5.53
N ASP A 153 29.32 20.85 4.58
CA ASP A 153 29.42 22.27 4.82
C ASP A 153 28.14 22.74 5.52
N ASP A 154 28.31 23.26 6.74
CA ASP A 154 27.26 23.84 7.57
C ASP A 154 26.76 25.13 6.88
N PRO A 155 25.50 25.19 6.39
CA PRO A 155 24.95 26.44 5.91
C PRO A 155 24.60 27.30 7.14
N GLN A 156 25.39 28.37 7.35
CA GLN A 156 25.13 29.40 8.37
C GLN A 156 23.74 30.05 8.22
#